data_AF-A0A535UII4-F1
#
_entry.id   AF-A0A535UII4-F1
#
_cell.length_a   1.000
_cell.length_b   1.000
_cell.length_c   1.000
_cell.angle_alpha   90.00
_cell.angle_beta   90.00
_cell.angle_gamma   90.00
#
_symmetry.space_group_name_H-M   'P 1'
#
loop_
_entity.id
_entity.type
_entity.pdbx_description
1 polymer ?
#
loop_
_entity_poly.entity_id
_entity_poly.type
_entity_poly.pdbx_seq_one_letter_code
_entity_poly.pdbx_strand_id
1 'polypeptide(L)'
;MTLNVLVPIGLAGGLALLYAIYLIYWVLRQPEGDDKMRQIAQAIQEGASAYLNRQYTIIAGIGAVIAVFLTITLGWKTGILFVLGAVLSGATGYVGMNISVRSNLRTAEAARGGIQPALKMAFRGGAVTGLFVVGFGLIGVCIAYGLFKDFDALTGFAFGASLISVFARLGGGIYTKAADVGADLVGKVEAGIPEDDPRNPAVIADNVGDNVGDCAGMAADLFETYAVTAVATMLLGSLLYRHDGGPILAYVIYPLILGGISIFASIVGSQFVQLPRSGWIMGALYKGLGVSVVVALPLFYAATVILDRNGEFGNVLGHSVYNLFWCAVIGVVITVLLVGITEFFTGAQFWPVKTIAAASQTGHATNIIAGLAIGMEGTAIPVLVIGVGILASAALAGLYGIGIAAMAMLSMTGIIVAIDSYGPITDNAGGIAEMANMPEAVRNVTDPLDAVGNTTKAVTKGYAIGSAGLAALVLFASYTHVLADHGEGRVFSFDLTNSQVIAGLFLGGIMPLLFGSLCML
;
A
#
# COMPACT_ATOMS: atom_id res chain seq x y z
N MET A 1 -22.18 12.26 20.78
CA MET A 1 -21.82 10.84 20.65
C MET A 1 -20.84 10.58 19.51
N THR A 2 -21.10 11.00 18.26
CA THR A 2 -20.19 10.77 17.10
C THR A 2 -18.76 11.28 17.32
N LEU A 3 -18.59 12.50 17.83
CA LEU A 3 -17.27 13.08 18.08
C LEU A 3 -16.50 12.34 19.19
N ASN A 4 -17.20 11.84 20.22
CA ASN A 4 -16.60 11.18 21.37
C ASN A 4 -15.96 9.83 21.02
N VAL A 5 -16.38 9.19 19.92
CA VAL A 5 -15.81 7.92 19.45
C VAL A 5 -14.81 8.12 18.32
N LEU A 6 -15.03 9.11 17.44
CA LEU A 6 -14.08 9.46 16.38
C LEU A 6 -12.78 10.05 16.90
N VAL A 7 -12.81 10.81 18.01
CA VAL A 7 -11.61 11.40 18.61
C VAL A 7 -10.61 10.32 19.06
N PRO A 8 -10.99 9.31 19.88
CA PRO A 8 -10.10 8.20 20.21
C PRO A 8 -9.51 7.47 19.00
N ILE A 9 -10.30 7.28 17.94
CA ILE A 9 -9.84 6.63 16.70
C ILE A 9 -8.82 7.51 15.97
N GLY A 10 -9.10 8.81 15.83
CA GLY A 10 -8.15 9.78 15.27
C GLY A 10 -6.87 9.90 16.09
N LEU A 11 -6.95 9.75 17.42
CA LEU A 11 -5.78 9.70 18.30
C LEU A 11 -4.89 8.48 18.03
N ALA A 12 -5.45 7.34 17.61
CA ALA A 12 -4.64 6.20 17.16
C ALA A 12 -3.83 6.54 15.89
N GLY A 13 -4.44 7.27 14.95
CA GLY A 13 -3.70 7.83 13.80
C GLY A 13 -2.61 8.81 14.24
N GLY A 14 -2.90 9.66 15.23
CA GLY A 14 -1.93 10.57 15.84
C GLY A 14 -0.76 9.83 16.49
N LEU A 15 -1.02 8.70 17.16
CA LEU A 15 0.02 7.83 17.73
C LEU A 15 0.96 7.29 16.64
N ALA A 16 0.42 6.90 15.48
CA ALA A 16 1.22 6.49 14.32
C ALA A 16 2.19 7.61 13.90
N LEU A 17 1.68 8.84 13.73
CA LEU A 17 2.50 9.99 13.33
C LEU A 17 3.55 10.36 14.39
N LEU A 18 3.20 10.32 15.67
CA LEU A 18 4.15 10.58 16.76
C LEU A 18 5.27 9.53 16.78
N TYR A 19 4.93 8.26 16.59
CA TYR A 19 5.92 7.19 16.51
C TYR A 19 6.78 7.31 15.24
N ALA A 20 6.19 7.71 14.11
CA ALA A 20 6.92 8.00 12.88
C ALA A 20 7.91 9.17 13.05
N ILE A 21 7.51 10.25 13.72
CA ILE A 21 8.40 11.39 14.04
C ILE A 21 9.55 10.96 14.96
N TYR A 22 9.28 10.10 15.95
CA TYR A 22 10.33 9.49 16.77
C TYR A 22 11.32 8.68 15.92
N LEU A 23 10.82 7.87 14.97
CA LEU A 23 11.67 7.12 14.05
C LEU A 23 12.48 8.04 13.13
N ILE A 24 11.89 9.09 12.57
CA ILE A 24 12.61 10.11 11.79
C ILE A 24 13.77 10.67 12.60
N TYR A 25 13.51 11.08 13.84
CA TYR A 25 14.55 11.62 14.72
C TYR A 25 15.68 10.61 14.98
N TRP A 26 15.31 9.34 15.19
CA TRP A 26 16.28 8.27 15.37
C TRP A 26 17.11 8.01 14.11
N VAL A 27 16.49 8.00 12.92
CA VAL A 27 17.14 7.86 11.61
C VAL A 27 18.13 8.99 11.40
N LEU A 28 17.69 10.25 11.52
CA LEU A 28 18.53 11.42 11.23
C LEU A 28 19.76 11.52 12.15
N ARG A 29 19.70 10.96 13.35
CA ARG A 29 20.83 10.88 14.29
C ARG A 29 21.87 9.82 13.93
N GLN A 30 21.57 8.88 13.02
CA GLN A 30 22.56 7.88 12.60
C GLN A 30 23.65 8.52 11.72
N PRO A 31 24.88 7.97 11.73
CA PRO A 31 25.99 8.47 10.93
C PRO A 31 25.70 8.49 9.43
N GLU A 32 26.20 9.50 8.74
CA GLU A 32 25.98 9.70 7.29
C GLU A 32 27.09 9.11 6.40
N GLY A 33 28.04 8.37 6.97
CA GLY A 33 29.21 7.88 6.24
C GLY A 33 30.17 9.00 5.82
N ASP A 34 30.94 8.74 4.78
CA ASP A 34 32.00 9.63 4.27
C ASP A 34 31.49 10.72 3.30
N ASP A 35 32.38 11.65 2.93
CA ASP A 35 32.01 12.80 2.10
C ASP A 35 31.58 12.39 0.68
N LYS A 36 32.10 11.28 0.15
CA LYS A 36 31.74 10.79 -1.18
C LYS A 36 30.31 10.23 -1.17
N MET A 37 29.96 9.44 -0.15
CA MET A 37 28.60 8.97 0.07
C MET A 37 27.61 10.13 0.20
N ARG A 38 27.97 11.20 0.95
CA ARG A 38 27.13 12.39 1.11
C ARG A 38 26.89 13.13 -0.20
N GLN A 39 27.93 13.26 -1.05
CA GLN A 39 27.80 13.90 -2.36
C GLN A 39 26.83 13.14 -3.27
N ILE A 40 26.94 11.81 -3.32
CA ILE A 40 26.04 10.95 -4.10
C ILE A 40 24.61 11.06 -3.58
N ALA A 41 24.43 10.91 -2.27
CA ALA A 41 23.12 11.02 -1.64
C ALA A 41 22.46 12.39 -1.87
N GLN A 42 23.25 13.47 -1.86
CA GLN A 42 22.76 14.81 -2.17
C GLN A 42 22.28 14.91 -3.63
N ALA A 43 23.00 14.34 -4.59
CA ALA A 43 22.57 14.32 -5.99
C ALA A 43 21.24 13.57 -6.17
N ILE A 44 21.09 12.41 -5.51
CA ILE A 44 19.83 11.65 -5.49
C ILE A 44 18.71 12.48 -4.85
N GLN A 45 18.98 13.15 -3.73
CA GLN A 45 18.00 13.98 -3.03
C GLN A 45 17.53 15.17 -3.87
N GLU A 46 18.45 15.84 -4.56
CA GLU A 46 18.15 16.96 -5.45
C GLU A 46 17.29 16.49 -6.63
N GLY A 47 17.67 15.38 -7.28
CA GLY A 47 16.91 14.79 -8.38
C GLY A 47 15.50 14.37 -7.98
N ALA A 48 15.36 13.63 -6.86
CA ALA A 48 14.06 13.17 -6.37
C ALA A 48 13.15 14.33 -5.97
N SER A 49 13.70 15.35 -5.31
CA SER A 49 12.93 16.55 -4.93
C SER A 49 12.51 17.36 -6.16
N ALA A 50 13.40 17.54 -7.15
CA ALA A 50 13.08 18.26 -8.38
C ALA A 50 11.97 17.56 -9.17
N TYR A 51 12.05 16.24 -9.31
CA TYR A 51 11.05 15.43 -9.99
C TYR A 51 9.69 15.52 -9.30
N LEU A 52 9.62 15.26 -7.99
CA LEU A 52 8.35 15.29 -7.26
C LEU A 52 7.72 16.69 -7.23
N ASN A 53 8.52 17.74 -7.06
CA ASN A 53 8.00 19.11 -7.12
C ASN A 53 7.37 19.41 -8.49
N ARG A 54 8.01 18.98 -9.59
CA ARG A 54 7.47 19.17 -10.93
C ARG A 54 6.19 18.37 -11.14
N GLN A 55 6.20 17.08 -10.78
CA GLN A 55 5.06 16.18 -10.91
C GLN A 55 3.86 16.72 -10.11
N TYR A 56 4.07 17.08 -8.84
CA TYR A 56 3.00 17.54 -7.96
C TYR A 56 2.46 18.91 -8.38
N THR A 57 3.29 19.79 -8.96
CA THR A 57 2.81 21.07 -9.52
C THR A 57 1.82 20.82 -10.67
N ILE A 58 2.10 19.85 -11.54
CA ILE A 58 1.21 19.49 -12.64
C ILE A 58 -0.08 18.84 -12.11
N ILE A 59 0.05 17.89 -11.18
CA ILE A 59 -1.11 17.22 -10.57
C ILE A 59 -1.97 18.24 -9.82
N ALA A 60 -1.39 19.21 -9.12
CA ALA A 60 -2.13 20.28 -8.44
C ALA A 60 -2.94 21.14 -9.42
N GLY A 61 -2.40 21.43 -10.61
CA GLY A 61 -3.13 22.13 -11.67
C GLY A 61 -4.35 21.35 -12.15
N ILE A 62 -4.18 20.04 -12.43
CA ILE A 62 -5.28 19.14 -12.83
C ILE A 62 -6.31 19.02 -11.68
N GLY A 63 -5.82 18.81 -10.45
CA GLY A 63 -6.63 18.70 -9.25
C GLY A 63 -7.45 19.96 -8.98
N ALA A 64 -6.91 21.15 -9.22
CA ALA A 64 -7.67 22.40 -9.06
C ALA A 64 -8.86 22.48 -10.03
N VAL A 65 -8.67 22.10 -11.29
CA VAL A 65 -9.76 22.06 -12.30
C VAL A 65 -10.84 21.08 -11.88
N ILE A 66 -10.44 19.87 -11.45
CA ILE A 66 -11.39 18.84 -10.97
C ILE A 66 -12.10 19.32 -9.70
N ALA A 67 -11.38 19.92 -8.74
CA ALA A 67 -11.96 20.43 -7.51
C ALA A 67 -13.05 21.48 -7.78
N VAL A 68 -12.80 22.42 -8.70
CA VAL A 68 -13.80 23.42 -9.12
C VAL A 68 -15.01 22.74 -9.76
N PHE A 69 -14.78 21.80 -10.66
CA PHE A 69 -15.85 21.04 -11.31
C PHE A 69 -16.72 20.28 -10.30
N LEU A 70 -16.11 19.54 -9.37
CA LEU A 70 -16.82 18.81 -8.32
C LEU A 70 -17.55 19.75 -7.36
N THR A 71 -16.96 20.90 -7.03
CA THR A 71 -17.60 21.90 -6.15
C THR A 71 -18.89 22.43 -6.79
N ILE A 72 -18.89 22.69 -8.09
CA ILE A 72 -20.04 23.21 -8.83
C ILE A 72 -21.11 22.13 -9.03
N THR A 73 -20.70 20.90 -9.34
CA THR A 73 -21.62 19.82 -9.75
C THR A 73 -22.14 18.98 -8.59
N LEU A 74 -21.28 18.63 -7.63
CA LEU A 74 -21.57 17.75 -6.50
C LEU A 74 -21.56 18.49 -5.14
N GLY A 75 -21.32 19.79 -5.16
CA GLY A 75 -21.35 20.65 -3.97
C GLY A 75 -19.97 20.89 -3.33
N TRP A 76 -19.88 22.01 -2.61
CA TRP A 76 -18.63 22.50 -2.03
C TRP A 76 -18.01 21.56 -0.99
N LYS A 77 -18.81 20.76 -0.27
CA LYS A 77 -18.29 19.77 0.69
C LYS A 77 -17.44 18.72 -0.02
N THR A 78 -17.93 18.18 -1.13
CA THR A 78 -17.24 17.18 -1.96
C THR A 78 -15.94 17.75 -2.51
N GLY A 79 -15.97 19.01 -2.99
CA GLY A 79 -14.78 19.72 -3.45
C GLY A 79 -13.71 19.89 -2.36
N ILE A 80 -14.10 20.30 -1.14
CA ILE A 80 -13.15 20.44 -0.02
C ILE A 80 -12.56 19.09 0.38
N LEU A 81 -13.39 18.05 0.47
CA LEU A 81 -12.92 16.71 0.83
C LEU A 81 -12.01 16.11 -0.24
N PHE A 82 -12.28 16.37 -1.52
CA PHE A 82 -11.37 16.04 -2.62
C PHE A 82 -10.00 16.68 -2.45
N VAL A 83 -9.94 17.98 -2.16
CA VAL A 83 -8.67 18.66 -1.91
C VAL A 83 -7.97 18.07 -0.68
N LEU A 84 -8.70 17.77 0.39
CA LEU A 84 -8.14 17.16 1.59
C LEU A 84 -7.52 15.79 1.30
N GLY A 85 -8.23 14.93 0.55
CA GLY A 85 -7.74 13.60 0.16
C GLY A 85 -6.47 13.70 -0.71
N ALA A 86 -6.47 14.62 -1.67
CA ALA A 86 -5.31 14.86 -2.53
C ALA A 86 -4.10 15.39 -1.74
N VAL A 87 -4.31 16.34 -0.82
CA VAL A 87 -3.22 16.90 -0.01
C VAL A 87 -2.61 15.85 0.91
N LEU A 88 -3.44 15.04 1.57
CA LEU A 88 -2.95 14.00 2.47
C LEU A 88 -2.22 12.87 1.72
N SER A 89 -2.73 12.44 0.56
CA SER A 89 -2.04 11.46 -0.31
C SER A 89 -0.72 12.02 -0.85
N GLY A 90 -0.69 13.28 -1.27
CA GLY A 90 0.55 13.94 -1.68
C GLY A 90 1.57 14.01 -0.55
N ALA A 91 1.11 14.35 0.66
CA ALA A 91 1.94 14.45 1.84
C ALA A 91 2.55 13.10 2.25
N THR A 92 1.81 11.99 2.17
CA THR A 92 2.37 10.65 2.46
C THR A 92 3.50 10.32 1.49
N GLY A 93 3.28 10.51 0.18
CA GLY A 93 4.31 10.27 -0.85
C GLY A 93 5.56 11.13 -0.67
N TYR A 94 5.39 12.43 -0.40
CA TYR A 94 6.51 13.36 -0.25
C TYR A 94 7.33 13.09 1.02
N VAL A 95 6.66 12.84 2.15
CA VAL A 95 7.34 12.51 3.41
C VAL A 95 8.06 11.15 3.28
N GLY A 96 7.40 10.17 2.67
CA GLY A 96 7.97 8.84 2.40
C GLY A 96 9.25 8.93 1.56
N MET A 97 9.23 9.67 0.45
CA MET A 97 10.44 9.91 -0.36
C MET A 97 11.54 10.56 0.47
N ASN A 98 11.22 11.64 1.20
CA ASN A 98 12.24 12.41 1.91
C ASN A 98 12.96 11.58 2.98
N ILE A 99 12.23 10.73 3.71
CA ILE A 99 12.84 9.86 4.70
C ILE A 99 13.59 8.70 4.06
N SER A 100 13.10 8.12 2.95
CA SER A 100 13.80 7.07 2.22
C SER A 100 15.17 7.56 1.78
N VAL A 101 15.25 8.66 1.01
CA VAL A 101 16.53 9.23 0.54
C VAL A 101 17.54 9.43 1.67
N ARG A 102 17.09 9.97 2.82
CA ARG A 102 17.97 10.18 3.99
C ARG A 102 18.37 8.87 4.68
N SER A 103 17.56 7.83 4.55
CA SER A 103 17.81 6.49 5.10
C SER A 103 18.74 5.67 4.22
N ASN A 104 18.78 5.91 2.90
CA ASN A 104 19.59 5.15 1.94
C ASN A 104 21.09 5.20 2.32
N LEU A 105 21.65 6.41 2.44
CA LEU A 105 23.07 6.60 2.79
C LEU A 105 23.41 6.04 4.18
N ARG A 106 22.47 6.15 5.14
CA ARG A 106 22.64 5.65 6.51
C ARG A 106 22.60 4.13 6.56
N THR A 107 21.83 3.52 5.67
CA THR A 107 21.78 2.06 5.50
C THR A 107 23.10 1.57 4.91
N ALA A 108 23.65 2.26 3.90
CA ALA A 108 24.96 1.94 3.34
C ALA A 108 26.08 2.03 4.40
N GLU A 109 26.07 3.06 5.25
CA GLU A 109 27.02 3.17 6.36
C GLU A 109 26.82 2.08 7.42
N ALA A 110 25.56 1.79 7.77
CA ALA A 110 25.22 0.73 8.73
C ALA A 110 25.63 -0.68 8.24
N ALA A 111 25.68 -0.90 6.92
CA ALA A 111 26.11 -2.16 6.33
C ALA A 111 27.57 -2.53 6.63
N ARG A 112 28.43 -1.56 7.00
CA ARG A 112 29.77 -1.85 7.56
C ARG A 112 29.70 -2.69 8.84
N GLY A 113 28.60 -2.58 9.60
CA GLY A 113 28.32 -3.38 10.80
C GLY A 113 27.63 -4.72 10.54
N GLY A 114 27.41 -5.08 9.27
CA GLY A 114 26.75 -6.31 8.85
C GLY A 114 25.24 -6.17 8.60
N ILE A 115 24.60 -7.31 8.34
CA ILE A 115 23.20 -7.40 7.90
C ILE A 115 22.22 -6.83 8.94
N GLN A 116 22.38 -7.16 10.22
CA GLN A 116 21.41 -6.77 11.26
C GLN A 116 21.34 -5.24 11.46
N PRO A 117 22.44 -4.48 11.55
CA PRO A 117 22.40 -3.02 11.59
C PRO A 117 21.79 -2.40 10.33
N ALA A 118 22.17 -2.85 9.13
CA ALA A 118 21.61 -2.36 7.87
C ALA A 118 20.11 -2.62 7.76
N LEU A 119 19.66 -3.85 8.05
CA LEU A 119 18.26 -4.23 8.10
C LEU A 119 17.46 -3.33 9.06
N LYS A 120 17.99 -3.11 10.26
CA LYS A 120 17.33 -2.26 11.27
C LYS A 120 17.22 -0.81 10.81
N MET A 121 18.25 -0.29 10.13
CA MET A 121 18.27 1.07 9.61
C MET A 121 17.22 1.22 8.51
N ALA A 122 17.29 0.40 7.47
CA ALA A 122 16.37 0.45 6.34
C ALA A 122 14.92 0.19 6.76
N PHE A 123 14.67 -0.80 7.63
CA PHE A 123 13.30 -1.12 8.06
C PHE A 123 12.69 0.03 8.87
N ARG A 124 13.48 0.70 9.72
CA ARG A 124 12.99 1.88 10.46
C ARG A 124 12.74 3.07 9.54
N GLY A 125 13.53 3.23 8.48
CA GLY A 125 13.26 4.19 7.41
C GLY A 125 11.92 3.90 6.72
N GLY A 126 11.71 2.66 6.28
CA GLY A 126 10.46 2.24 5.64
C GLY A 126 9.24 2.29 6.57
N ALA A 127 9.41 1.99 7.86
CA ALA A 127 8.33 2.07 8.86
C ALA A 127 7.78 3.50 9.02
N VAL A 128 8.59 4.54 8.80
CA VAL A 128 8.10 5.91 8.77
C VAL A 128 7.03 6.06 7.69
N THR A 129 7.33 5.66 6.45
CA THR A 129 6.37 5.70 5.33
C THR A 129 5.09 4.97 5.67
N GLY A 130 5.17 3.73 6.18
CA GLY A 130 3.99 2.94 6.52
C GLY A 130 3.10 3.58 7.59
N LEU A 131 3.71 4.17 8.63
CA LEU A 131 2.99 4.86 9.70
C LEU A 131 2.35 6.18 9.23
N PHE A 132 3.00 6.91 8.31
CA PHE A 132 2.41 8.09 7.70
C PHE A 132 1.20 7.73 6.82
N VAL A 133 1.30 6.65 6.04
CA VAL A 133 0.19 6.14 5.21
C VAL A 133 -1.05 5.85 6.05
N VAL A 134 -0.94 5.01 7.08
CA VAL A 134 -2.09 4.68 7.93
C VAL A 134 -2.50 5.81 8.87
N GLY A 135 -1.54 6.62 9.34
CA GLY A 135 -1.78 7.75 10.23
C GLY A 135 -2.58 8.85 9.56
N PHE A 136 -2.11 9.35 8.40
CA PHE A 136 -2.87 10.32 7.61
C PHE A 136 -4.15 9.71 7.02
N GLY A 137 -4.14 8.42 6.64
CA GLY A 137 -5.34 7.74 6.15
C GLY A 137 -6.45 7.75 7.20
N LEU A 138 -6.15 7.29 8.42
CA LEU A 138 -7.14 7.21 9.50
C LEU A 138 -7.58 8.60 9.98
N ILE A 139 -6.64 9.51 10.23
CA ILE A 139 -6.96 10.90 10.62
C ILE A 139 -7.79 11.58 9.54
N GLY A 140 -7.40 11.44 8.27
CA GLY A 140 -8.06 12.05 7.13
C GLY A 140 -9.51 11.61 7.02
N VAL A 141 -9.78 10.31 7.09
CA VAL A 141 -11.15 9.77 7.06
C VAL A 141 -11.95 10.19 8.31
N CYS A 142 -11.35 10.18 9.51
CA CYS A 142 -12.01 10.65 10.73
C CYS A 142 -12.38 12.14 10.66
N ILE A 143 -11.49 13.00 10.16
CA ILE A 143 -11.75 14.44 9.98
C ILE A 143 -12.83 14.62 8.92
N ALA A 144 -12.69 13.98 7.76
CA ALA A 144 -13.63 14.11 6.66
C ALA A 144 -15.06 13.73 7.07
N TYR A 145 -15.22 12.61 7.77
CA TYR A 145 -16.51 12.18 8.28
C TYR A 145 -16.99 13.03 9.46
N GLY A 146 -16.10 13.42 10.37
CA GLY A 146 -16.43 14.22 11.55
C GLY A 146 -16.92 15.63 11.21
N LEU A 147 -16.38 16.26 10.17
CA LEU A 147 -16.74 17.60 9.71
C LEU A 147 -18.15 17.66 9.11
N PHE A 148 -18.47 16.74 8.21
CA PHE A 148 -19.68 16.85 7.39
C PHE A 148 -20.73 15.78 7.66
N LYS A 149 -20.33 14.61 8.18
CA LYS A 149 -21.18 13.42 8.37
C LYS A 149 -21.98 13.06 7.12
N ASP A 150 -21.35 13.27 5.97
CA ASP A 150 -21.95 13.25 4.65
C ASP A 150 -21.17 12.27 3.80
N PHE A 151 -21.77 11.12 3.50
CA PHE A 151 -21.10 10.03 2.80
C PHE A 151 -20.86 10.33 1.33
N ASP A 152 -21.74 11.12 0.70
CA ASP A 152 -21.55 11.55 -0.68
C ASP A 152 -20.31 12.45 -0.74
N ALA A 153 -20.15 13.36 0.22
CA ALA A 153 -18.94 14.18 0.30
C ALA A 153 -17.67 13.36 0.58
N LEU A 154 -17.75 12.25 1.34
CA LEU A 154 -16.62 11.35 1.57
C LEU A 154 -16.10 10.69 0.28
N THR A 155 -16.95 10.49 -0.73
CA THR A 155 -16.49 10.02 -2.04
C THR A 155 -15.52 11.00 -2.69
N GLY A 156 -15.67 12.31 -2.41
CA GLY A 156 -14.71 13.33 -2.80
C GLY A 156 -13.32 13.06 -2.22
N PHE A 157 -13.23 12.75 -0.92
CA PHE A 157 -11.97 12.40 -0.26
C PHE A 157 -11.26 11.21 -0.91
N ALA A 158 -12.01 10.12 -1.13
CA ALA A 158 -11.54 8.94 -1.84
C ALA A 158 -11.02 9.30 -3.24
N PHE A 159 -11.79 10.07 -4.01
CA PHE A 159 -11.42 10.45 -5.37
C PHE A 159 -10.17 11.34 -5.44
N GLY A 160 -10.01 12.25 -4.48
CA GLY A 160 -8.81 13.09 -4.34
C GLY A 160 -7.55 12.26 -4.08
N ALA A 161 -7.66 11.23 -3.24
CA ALA A 161 -6.57 10.28 -2.99
C ALA A 161 -6.20 9.49 -4.27
N SER A 162 -7.19 9.01 -5.03
CA SER A 162 -7.00 8.30 -6.30
C SER A 162 -6.33 9.14 -7.38
N LEU A 163 -6.62 10.44 -7.45
CA LEU A 163 -5.94 11.32 -8.40
C LEU A 163 -4.42 11.29 -8.18
N ILE A 164 -3.98 11.49 -6.94
CA ILE A 164 -2.56 11.54 -6.62
C ILE A 164 -1.92 10.17 -6.86
N SER A 165 -2.54 9.10 -6.37
CA SER A 165 -2.06 7.72 -6.53
C SER A 165 -1.77 7.39 -8.00
N VAL A 166 -2.74 7.61 -8.90
CA VAL A 166 -2.61 7.26 -10.32
C VAL A 166 -1.44 8.01 -10.97
N PHE A 167 -1.35 9.32 -10.78
CA PHE A 167 -0.27 10.10 -11.41
C PHE A 167 1.09 9.88 -10.76
N ALA A 168 1.15 9.73 -9.44
CA ALA A 168 2.39 9.47 -8.71
C ALA A 168 2.98 8.13 -9.11
N ARG A 169 2.15 7.07 -9.12
CA ARG A 169 2.57 5.71 -9.48
C ARG A 169 2.93 5.57 -10.95
N LEU A 170 2.11 6.12 -11.86
CA LEU A 170 2.39 6.05 -13.29
C LEU A 170 3.61 6.88 -13.67
N GLY A 171 3.63 8.16 -13.28
CA GLY A 171 4.74 9.04 -13.63
C GLY A 171 6.05 8.57 -13.02
N GLY A 172 6.05 8.30 -11.71
CA GLY A 172 7.23 7.79 -11.01
C GLY A 172 7.70 6.46 -11.57
N GLY A 173 6.76 5.55 -11.91
CA GLY A 173 7.02 4.27 -12.56
C GLY A 173 7.69 4.38 -13.94
N ILE A 174 7.21 5.29 -14.79
CA ILE A 174 7.82 5.56 -16.10
C ILE A 174 9.25 6.09 -15.91
N TYR A 175 9.44 7.02 -14.97
CA TYR A 175 10.76 7.60 -14.70
C TYR A 175 11.77 6.54 -14.23
N THR A 176 11.42 5.75 -13.20
CA THR A 176 12.32 4.70 -12.68
C THR A 176 12.61 3.64 -13.74
N LYS A 177 11.60 3.10 -14.43
CA LYS A 177 11.83 1.99 -15.36
C LYS A 177 12.51 2.41 -16.65
N ALA A 178 12.37 3.65 -17.08
CA ALA A 178 13.18 4.17 -18.18
C ALA A 178 14.66 4.30 -17.79
N ALA A 179 14.96 4.72 -16.56
CA ALA A 179 16.32 4.87 -16.06
C ALA A 179 16.99 3.51 -15.79
N ASP A 180 16.32 2.63 -15.05
CA ASP A 180 16.71 1.25 -14.71
C ASP A 180 17.07 0.45 -15.97
N VAL A 181 16.14 0.33 -16.93
CA VAL A 181 16.37 -0.42 -18.18
C VAL A 181 17.53 0.18 -19.00
N GLY A 182 17.63 1.51 -19.04
CA GLY A 182 18.73 2.19 -19.74
C GLY A 182 20.09 1.96 -19.09
N ALA A 183 20.14 2.04 -17.76
CA ALA A 183 21.35 1.81 -16.97
C ALA A 183 21.83 0.36 -17.11
N ASP A 184 20.93 -0.60 -16.95
CA ASP A 184 21.26 -2.02 -16.93
C ASP A 184 21.63 -2.58 -18.30
N LEU A 185 20.90 -2.22 -19.36
CA LEU A 185 21.21 -2.70 -20.70
C LEU A 185 22.57 -2.20 -21.18
N VAL A 186 22.80 -0.88 -21.10
CA VAL A 186 24.05 -0.29 -21.59
C VAL A 186 25.21 -0.64 -20.65
N GLY A 187 25.00 -0.61 -19.34
CA GLY A 187 26.03 -0.89 -18.35
C GLY A 187 26.44 -2.37 -18.34
N LYS A 188 25.52 -3.28 -18.04
CA LYS A 188 25.82 -4.69 -17.79
C LYS A 188 25.97 -5.49 -19.07
N VAL A 189 25.12 -5.25 -20.08
CA VAL A 189 25.07 -6.08 -21.29
C VAL A 189 26.01 -5.58 -22.39
N GLU A 190 26.03 -4.26 -22.65
CA GLU A 190 26.84 -3.71 -23.74
C GLU A 190 28.27 -3.36 -23.30
N ALA A 191 28.42 -2.63 -22.20
CA ALA A 191 29.72 -2.15 -21.72
C ALA A 191 30.45 -3.13 -20.79
N GLY A 192 29.72 -4.07 -20.18
CA GLY A 192 30.28 -5.06 -19.24
C GLY A 192 30.83 -4.44 -17.95
N ILE A 193 30.27 -3.30 -17.52
CA ILE A 193 30.60 -2.67 -16.23
C ILE A 193 29.63 -3.16 -15.14
N PRO A 194 30.01 -3.09 -13.84
CA PRO A 194 29.13 -3.43 -12.73
C PRO A 194 27.80 -2.64 -12.75
N GLU A 195 26.79 -3.22 -12.12
CA GLU A 195 25.54 -2.53 -11.77
C GLU A 195 25.83 -1.38 -10.80
N ASP A 196 25.15 -0.24 -10.96
CA ASP A 196 25.39 1.01 -10.22
C ASP A 196 26.78 1.64 -10.38
N ASP A 197 27.53 1.27 -11.42
CA ASP A 197 28.87 1.82 -11.62
C ASP A 197 28.83 3.36 -11.87
N PRO A 198 29.65 4.17 -11.17
CA PRO A 198 29.61 5.63 -11.28
C PRO A 198 30.02 6.17 -12.66
N ARG A 199 30.55 5.33 -13.55
CA ARG A 199 30.82 5.68 -14.96
C ARG A 199 29.56 5.69 -15.82
N ASN A 200 28.50 5.03 -15.38
CA ASN A 200 27.23 4.99 -16.09
C ASN A 200 26.37 6.23 -15.73
N PRO A 201 26.09 7.13 -16.70
CA PRO A 201 25.38 8.38 -16.42
C PRO A 201 23.91 8.17 -16.00
N ALA A 202 23.35 6.98 -16.22
CA ALA A 202 21.96 6.68 -15.87
C ALA A 202 21.75 6.32 -14.39
N VAL A 203 22.81 5.96 -13.64
CA VAL A 203 22.70 5.41 -12.27
C VAL A 203 22.07 6.38 -11.28
N ILE A 204 22.38 7.68 -11.37
CA ILE A 204 21.72 8.68 -10.52
C ILE A 204 20.22 8.75 -10.83
N ALA A 205 19.84 8.69 -12.11
CA ALA A 205 18.42 8.71 -12.49
C ALA A 205 17.70 7.45 -12.02
N ASP A 206 18.36 6.30 -12.05
CA ASP A 206 17.84 5.02 -11.55
C ASP A 206 17.56 5.08 -10.05
N ASN A 207 18.58 5.44 -9.26
CA ASN A 207 18.46 5.59 -7.81
C ASN A 207 17.43 6.67 -7.42
N VAL A 208 17.34 7.78 -8.18
CA VAL A 208 16.26 8.78 -8.03
C VAL A 208 14.89 8.13 -8.29
N GLY A 209 14.81 7.30 -9.32
CA GLY A 209 13.65 6.51 -9.71
C GLY A 209 13.06 5.70 -8.58
N ASP A 210 13.86 4.95 -7.84
CA ASP A 210 13.38 4.13 -6.71
C ASP A 210 12.71 4.97 -5.61
N ASN A 211 13.21 6.19 -5.40
CA ASN A 211 12.65 7.08 -4.39
C ASN A 211 11.33 7.74 -4.87
N VAL A 212 11.19 8.06 -6.15
CA VAL A 212 9.99 8.75 -6.66
C VAL A 212 8.89 7.78 -7.12
N GLY A 213 9.26 6.62 -7.64
CA GLY A 213 8.33 5.57 -8.06
C GLY A 213 8.05 4.60 -6.92
N ASP A 214 9.06 3.83 -6.52
CA ASP A 214 8.91 2.72 -5.59
C ASP A 214 8.69 3.17 -4.13
N CYS A 215 9.09 4.39 -3.72
CA CYS A 215 8.72 4.93 -2.42
C CYS A 215 7.50 5.86 -2.47
N ALA A 216 7.59 6.98 -3.19
CA ALA A 216 6.54 8.01 -3.15
C ALA A 216 5.22 7.53 -3.78
N GLY A 217 5.31 6.94 -4.98
CA GLY A 217 4.14 6.43 -5.72
C GLY A 217 3.43 5.31 -4.97
N MET A 218 4.19 4.39 -4.39
CA MET A 218 3.66 3.29 -3.57
C MET A 218 3.00 3.77 -2.27
N ALA A 219 3.56 4.78 -1.60
CA ALA A 219 2.96 5.37 -0.41
C ALA A 219 1.62 6.07 -0.74
N ALA A 220 1.55 6.77 -1.87
CA ALA A 220 0.31 7.38 -2.34
C ALA A 220 -0.76 6.33 -2.73
N ASP A 221 -0.33 5.24 -3.36
CA ASP A 221 -1.16 4.10 -3.73
C ASP A 221 -1.81 3.42 -2.54
N LEU A 222 -1.01 3.04 -1.54
CA LEU A 222 -1.54 2.35 -0.36
C LEU A 222 -2.33 3.27 0.58
N PHE A 223 -2.02 4.57 0.59
CA PHE A 223 -2.88 5.57 1.23
C PHE A 223 -4.26 5.59 0.59
N GLU A 224 -4.30 5.62 -0.74
CA GLU A 224 -5.56 5.61 -1.48
C GLU A 224 -6.35 4.33 -1.21
N THR A 225 -5.71 3.16 -1.34
CA THR A 225 -6.41 1.89 -1.19
C THR A 225 -6.98 1.75 0.23
N TYR A 226 -6.22 2.20 1.25
CA TYR A 226 -6.69 2.29 2.63
C TYR A 226 -7.89 3.24 2.78
N ALA A 227 -7.77 4.47 2.29
CA ALA A 227 -8.79 5.51 2.40
C ALA A 227 -10.10 5.13 1.69
N VAL A 228 -10.00 4.67 0.43
CA VAL A 228 -11.14 4.27 -0.40
C VAL A 228 -11.86 3.10 0.24
N THR A 229 -11.14 2.09 0.72
CA THR A 229 -11.77 0.92 1.34
C THR A 229 -12.43 1.26 2.67
N ALA A 230 -11.79 2.12 3.49
CA ALA A 230 -12.39 2.62 4.71
C ALA A 230 -13.71 3.35 4.39
N VAL A 231 -13.69 4.33 3.49
CA VAL A 231 -14.87 5.11 3.09
C VAL A 231 -15.96 4.23 2.49
N ALA A 232 -15.61 3.29 1.60
CA ALA A 232 -16.57 2.38 0.99
C ALA A 232 -17.25 1.47 2.02
N THR A 233 -16.48 0.95 2.98
CA THR A 233 -17.01 0.10 4.05
C THR A 233 -17.88 0.89 5.02
N MET A 234 -17.50 2.13 5.34
CA MET A 234 -18.31 3.06 6.13
C MET A 234 -19.66 3.35 5.44
N LEU A 235 -19.62 3.66 4.14
CA LEU A 235 -20.79 3.94 3.32
C LEU A 235 -21.73 2.73 3.30
N LEU A 236 -21.19 1.54 3.03
CA LEU A 236 -21.99 0.31 3.02
C LEU A 236 -22.63 0.03 4.40
N GLY A 237 -21.89 0.25 5.49
CA GLY A 237 -22.44 0.17 6.84
C GLY A 237 -23.60 1.14 7.08
N SER A 238 -23.52 2.36 6.53
CA SER A 238 -24.56 3.39 6.65
C SER A 238 -25.83 3.11 5.83
N LEU A 239 -25.68 2.41 4.71
CA LEU A 239 -26.79 2.06 3.82
C LEU A 239 -27.53 0.82 4.32
N LEU A 240 -26.79 -0.21 4.76
CA LEU A 240 -27.37 -1.49 5.15
C LEU A 240 -27.93 -1.52 6.57
N TYR A 241 -27.32 -0.80 7.52
CA TYR A 241 -27.69 -0.88 8.94
C TYR A 241 -28.22 0.45 9.45
N ARG A 242 -29.55 0.58 9.44
CA ARG A 242 -30.27 1.81 9.81
C ARG A 242 -31.28 1.53 10.94
N HIS A 243 -31.43 2.49 11.84
CA HIS A 243 -32.43 2.49 12.92
C HIS A 243 -33.00 3.89 13.10
N ASP A 244 -34.31 4.00 13.37
CA ASP A 244 -35.02 5.28 13.55
C ASP A 244 -34.75 6.34 12.44
N GLY A 245 -34.61 5.88 11.19
CA GLY A 245 -34.38 6.75 10.02
C GLY A 245 -32.92 7.14 9.76
N GLY A 246 -31.97 6.80 10.64
CA GLY A 246 -30.55 7.11 10.51
C GLY A 246 -29.63 5.88 10.52
N PRO A 247 -28.36 6.01 10.11
CA PRO A 247 -27.39 4.92 10.16
C PRO A 247 -27.02 4.58 11.60
N ILE A 248 -26.85 3.29 11.88
CA ILE A 248 -26.30 2.82 13.15
C ILE A 248 -24.80 3.09 13.16
N LEU A 249 -24.38 3.98 14.07
CA LEU A 249 -23.02 4.52 14.05
C LEU A 249 -21.94 3.44 14.22
N ALA A 250 -22.21 2.37 14.99
CA ALA A 250 -21.25 1.29 15.20
C ALA A 250 -20.77 0.66 13.88
N TYR A 251 -21.68 0.37 12.94
CA TYR A 251 -21.30 -0.17 11.62
C TYR A 251 -20.56 0.85 10.75
N VAL A 252 -20.82 2.14 10.95
CA VAL A 252 -20.05 3.16 10.22
C VAL A 252 -18.62 3.22 10.74
N ILE A 253 -18.41 3.21 12.06
CA ILE A 253 -17.06 3.46 12.63
C ILE A 253 -16.22 2.19 12.85
N TYR A 254 -16.84 1.01 12.88
CA TYR A 254 -16.15 -0.27 13.07
C TYR A 254 -14.93 -0.47 12.15
N PRO A 255 -15.00 -0.22 10.81
CA PRO A 255 -13.81 -0.28 9.96
C PRO A 255 -12.64 0.61 10.44
N LEU A 256 -12.95 1.80 10.97
CA LEU A 256 -11.94 2.73 11.49
C LEU A 256 -11.35 2.24 12.82
N ILE A 257 -12.15 1.57 13.66
CA ILE A 257 -11.67 0.94 14.90
C ILE A 257 -10.66 -0.16 14.59
N LEU A 258 -10.94 -1.01 13.59
CA LEU A 258 -9.99 -2.03 13.12
C LEU A 258 -8.70 -1.37 12.63
N GLY A 259 -8.81 -0.29 11.86
CA GLY A 259 -7.67 0.54 11.45
C GLY A 259 -6.82 1.03 12.62
N GLY A 260 -7.45 1.64 13.64
CA GLY A 260 -6.75 2.16 14.82
C GLY A 260 -6.07 1.07 15.65
N ILE A 261 -6.70 -0.09 15.81
CA ILE A 261 -6.11 -1.25 16.50
C ILE A 261 -4.88 -1.76 15.74
N SER A 262 -4.96 -1.87 14.42
CA SER A 262 -3.84 -2.36 13.61
C SER A 262 -2.67 -1.39 13.52
N ILE A 263 -2.90 -0.07 13.69
CA ILE A 263 -1.81 0.90 13.89
C ILE A 263 -1.01 0.53 15.14
N PHE A 264 -1.71 0.34 16.27
CA PHE A 264 -1.05 -0.07 17.52
C PHE A 264 -0.31 -1.39 17.35
N ALA A 265 -0.97 -2.38 16.73
CA ALA A 265 -0.36 -3.68 16.47
C ALA A 265 0.88 -3.58 15.56
N SER A 266 0.86 -2.71 14.55
CA SER A 266 1.99 -2.47 13.65
C SER A 266 3.17 -1.83 14.38
N ILE A 267 2.93 -0.88 15.29
CA ILE A 267 3.98 -0.26 16.13
C ILE A 267 4.63 -1.30 17.04
N VAL A 268 3.83 -2.20 17.63
CA VAL A 268 4.35 -3.29 18.45
C VAL A 268 5.14 -4.25 17.58
N GLY A 269 4.57 -4.74 16.48
CA GLY A 269 5.21 -5.68 15.56
C GLY A 269 6.51 -5.16 14.96
N SER A 270 6.59 -3.87 14.65
CA SER A 270 7.82 -3.24 14.14
C SER A 270 9.00 -3.34 15.12
N GLN A 271 8.77 -3.51 16.43
CA GLN A 271 9.85 -3.71 17.41
C GLN A 271 10.45 -5.12 17.35
N PHE A 272 9.72 -6.09 16.79
CA PHE A 272 10.12 -7.49 16.75
C PHE A 272 10.80 -7.89 15.44
N VAL A 273 10.97 -6.95 14.50
CA VAL A 273 11.76 -7.15 13.28
C VAL A 273 13.24 -7.20 13.64
N GLN A 274 13.72 -8.42 13.79
CA GLN A 274 15.09 -8.74 14.16
C GLN A 274 15.53 -10.02 13.45
N LEU A 275 16.75 -10.00 12.92
CA LEU A 275 17.33 -11.13 12.19
C LEU A 275 17.41 -12.35 13.13
N PRO A 276 16.84 -13.49 12.72
CA PRO A 276 16.99 -14.73 13.45
C PRO A 276 18.44 -15.26 13.35
N ARG A 277 18.80 -16.19 14.24
CA ARG A 277 20.13 -16.84 14.21
C ARG A 277 20.44 -17.55 12.89
N SER A 278 19.41 -17.92 12.12
CA SER A 278 19.55 -18.54 10.80
C SER A 278 20.00 -17.57 9.71
N GLY A 279 20.00 -16.25 9.94
CA GLY A 279 20.32 -15.25 8.92
C GLY A 279 19.21 -15.01 7.89
N TRP A 280 18.01 -15.59 8.09
CA TRP A 280 16.88 -15.45 7.17
C TRP A 280 16.22 -14.07 7.30
N ILE A 281 16.55 -13.15 6.39
CA ILE A 281 16.08 -11.75 6.38
C ILE A 281 14.55 -11.67 6.25
N MET A 282 13.94 -12.40 5.31
CA MET A 282 12.47 -12.39 5.13
C MET A 282 11.75 -12.87 6.40
N GLY A 283 12.33 -13.83 7.12
CA GLY A 283 11.82 -14.29 8.42
C GLY A 283 11.77 -13.20 9.48
N ALA A 284 12.70 -12.24 9.46
CA ALA A 284 12.68 -11.10 10.37
C ALA A 284 11.49 -10.19 10.09
N LEU A 285 11.20 -9.92 8.82
CA LEU A 285 10.08 -9.10 8.36
C LEU A 285 8.74 -9.79 8.69
N TYR A 286 8.64 -11.09 8.46
CA TYR A 286 7.47 -11.89 8.83
C TYR A 286 7.25 -12.04 10.31
N LYS A 287 8.31 -12.05 11.11
CA LYS A 287 8.17 -12.00 12.56
C LYS A 287 7.45 -10.70 12.99
N GLY A 288 7.78 -9.57 12.38
CA GLY A 288 7.08 -8.30 12.63
C GLY A 288 5.61 -8.35 12.21
N LEU A 289 5.32 -8.86 11.01
CA LEU A 289 3.95 -9.07 10.53
C LEU A 289 3.16 -10.02 11.44
N GLY A 290 3.75 -11.17 11.80
CA GLY A 290 3.12 -12.18 12.65
C GLY A 290 2.81 -11.67 14.06
N VAL A 291 3.72 -10.90 14.67
CA VAL A 291 3.44 -10.23 15.95
C VAL A 291 2.30 -9.22 15.80
N SER A 292 2.27 -8.45 14.69
CA SER A 292 1.18 -7.51 14.42
C SER A 292 -0.17 -8.25 14.34
N VAL A 293 -0.22 -9.40 13.66
CA VAL A 293 -1.44 -10.24 13.56
C VAL A 293 -1.86 -10.77 14.94
N VAL A 294 -0.93 -11.32 15.71
CA VAL A 294 -1.19 -11.88 17.05
C VAL A 294 -1.68 -10.81 18.03
N VAL A 295 -1.26 -9.55 17.88
CA VAL A 295 -1.75 -8.43 18.68
C VAL A 295 -3.09 -7.92 18.17
N ALA A 296 -3.29 -7.80 16.85
CA ALA A 296 -4.50 -7.25 16.25
C ALA A 296 -5.73 -8.13 16.49
N LEU A 297 -5.65 -9.44 16.29
CA LEU A 297 -6.82 -10.33 16.36
C LEU A 297 -7.52 -10.36 17.74
N PRO A 298 -6.81 -10.50 18.88
CA PRO A 298 -7.46 -10.41 20.19
C PRO A 298 -8.10 -9.04 20.46
N LEU A 299 -7.47 -7.96 19.97
CA LEU A 299 -8.00 -6.61 20.10
C LEU A 299 -9.24 -6.39 19.20
N PHE A 300 -9.27 -6.96 18.00
CA PHE A 300 -10.47 -6.98 17.15
C PHE A 300 -11.62 -7.70 17.84
N TYR A 301 -11.35 -8.86 18.45
CA TYR A 301 -12.34 -9.59 19.22
C TYR A 301 -12.85 -8.76 20.39
N ALA A 302 -11.95 -8.18 21.19
CA ALA A 302 -12.31 -7.33 22.32
C ALA A 302 -13.16 -6.13 21.89
N ALA A 303 -12.79 -5.43 20.81
CA ALA A 303 -13.58 -4.32 20.28
C ALA A 303 -14.98 -4.75 19.85
N THR A 304 -15.09 -5.89 19.18
CA THR A 304 -16.38 -6.46 18.74
C THR A 304 -17.28 -6.77 19.94
N VAL A 305 -16.73 -7.42 20.97
CA VAL A 305 -17.47 -7.77 22.20
C VAL A 305 -17.88 -6.54 22.99
N ILE A 306 -17.03 -5.52 23.10
CA ILE A 306 -17.34 -4.29 23.84
C ILE A 306 -18.51 -3.55 23.16
N LEU A 307 -18.44 -3.37 21.84
CA LEU A 307 -19.50 -2.72 21.07
C LEU A 307 -20.83 -3.50 21.13
N ASP A 308 -20.77 -4.84 21.07
CA ASP A 308 -21.94 -5.72 21.21
C ASP A 308 -22.56 -5.62 22.61
N ARG A 309 -21.75 -5.72 23.68
CA ARG A 309 -22.24 -5.62 25.07
C ARG A 309 -22.82 -4.27 25.42
N ASN A 310 -22.31 -3.20 24.82
CA ASN A 310 -22.87 -1.86 24.95
C ASN A 310 -24.17 -1.68 24.15
N GLY A 311 -24.59 -2.69 23.37
CA GLY A 311 -25.78 -2.66 22.53
C GLY A 311 -25.63 -1.76 21.29
N GLU A 312 -24.41 -1.37 20.91
CA GLU A 312 -24.17 -0.33 19.89
C GLU A 312 -24.45 -0.80 18.46
N PHE A 313 -24.36 -2.11 18.19
CA PHE A 313 -24.73 -2.70 16.91
C PHE A 313 -26.25 -2.85 16.73
N GLY A 314 -27.02 -2.85 17.82
CA GLY A 314 -28.46 -3.14 17.78
C GLY A 314 -28.79 -4.55 17.27
N ASN A 315 -30.06 -4.94 17.37
CA ASN A 315 -30.55 -6.26 16.93
C ASN A 315 -30.90 -6.27 15.44
N VAL A 316 -30.04 -5.73 14.58
CA VAL A 316 -30.34 -5.54 13.14
C VAL A 316 -29.72 -6.62 12.26
N LEU A 317 -28.73 -7.36 12.77
CA LEU A 317 -28.21 -8.52 12.06
C LEU A 317 -29.15 -9.71 12.24
N GLY A 318 -29.58 -10.32 11.13
CA GLY A 318 -30.13 -11.70 11.14
C GLY A 318 -29.07 -12.77 11.47
N HIS A 319 -27.86 -12.34 11.81
CA HIS A 319 -26.68 -13.15 12.12
C HIS A 319 -26.01 -12.63 13.39
N SER A 320 -25.14 -13.44 14.01
CA SER A 320 -24.41 -13.06 15.21
C SER A 320 -23.45 -11.88 14.91
N VAL A 321 -23.39 -10.85 15.77
CA VAL A 321 -22.41 -9.73 15.66
C VAL A 321 -20.96 -10.26 15.61
N TYR A 322 -20.71 -11.39 16.25
CA TYR A 322 -19.43 -12.11 16.24
C TYR A 322 -19.00 -12.56 14.83
N ASN A 323 -19.92 -12.64 13.87
CA ASN A 323 -19.60 -12.91 12.48
C ASN A 323 -18.75 -11.79 11.86
N LEU A 324 -18.88 -10.54 12.33
CA LEU A 324 -18.02 -9.43 11.88
C LEU A 324 -16.56 -9.65 12.28
N PHE A 325 -16.32 -10.19 13.49
CA PHE A 325 -14.98 -10.58 13.92
C PHE A 325 -14.40 -11.68 13.03
N TRP A 326 -15.21 -12.71 12.69
CA TRP A 326 -14.76 -13.76 11.77
C TRP A 326 -14.48 -13.25 10.36
N CYS A 327 -15.25 -12.26 9.87
CA CYS A 327 -14.92 -11.56 8.62
C CYS A 327 -13.58 -10.82 8.71
N ALA A 328 -13.29 -10.16 9.85
CA ALA A 328 -12.00 -9.52 10.05
C ALA A 328 -10.85 -10.54 10.09
N VAL A 329 -11.05 -11.69 10.72
CA VAL A 329 -10.09 -12.82 10.71
C VAL A 329 -9.84 -13.30 9.29
N ILE A 330 -10.89 -13.45 8.46
CA ILE A 330 -10.75 -13.82 7.05
C ILE A 330 -9.86 -12.81 6.31
N GLY A 331 -10.07 -11.51 6.49
CA GLY A 331 -9.22 -10.47 5.90
C GLY A 331 -7.74 -10.57 6.28
N VAL A 332 -7.47 -10.84 7.56
CA VAL A 332 -6.10 -11.05 8.06
C VAL A 332 -5.50 -12.35 7.50
N VAL A 333 -6.28 -13.42 7.40
CA VAL A 333 -5.83 -14.69 6.80
C VAL A 333 -5.52 -14.51 5.31
N ILE A 334 -6.36 -13.79 4.56
CA ILE A 334 -6.08 -13.43 3.16
C ILE A 334 -4.76 -12.68 3.05
N THR A 335 -4.51 -11.73 3.96
CA THR A 335 -3.22 -10.99 4.00
C THR A 335 -2.04 -11.95 4.10
N VAL A 336 -2.06 -12.85 5.08
CA VAL A 336 -0.96 -13.82 5.31
C VAL A 336 -0.81 -14.78 4.13
N LEU A 337 -1.91 -15.25 3.55
CA LEU A 337 -1.88 -16.14 2.40
C LEU A 337 -1.31 -15.44 1.16
N LEU A 338 -1.75 -14.22 0.84
CA LEU A 338 -1.25 -13.48 -0.31
C LEU A 338 0.24 -13.15 -0.17
N VAL A 339 0.68 -12.80 1.05
CA VAL A 339 2.09 -12.58 1.35
C VAL A 339 2.90 -13.85 1.09
N GLY A 340 2.49 -14.99 1.66
CA GLY A 340 3.22 -16.25 1.49
C GLY A 340 3.19 -16.80 0.06
N ILE A 341 2.05 -16.68 -0.64
CA ILE A 341 1.93 -17.10 -2.04
C ILE A 341 2.82 -16.23 -2.93
N THR A 342 2.82 -14.92 -2.74
CA THR A 342 3.63 -14.03 -3.58
C THR A 342 5.12 -14.29 -3.37
N GLU A 343 5.57 -14.44 -2.12
CA GLU A 343 6.96 -14.82 -1.83
C GLU A 343 7.35 -16.14 -2.48
N PHE A 344 6.46 -17.13 -2.52
CA PHE A 344 6.73 -18.40 -3.18
C PHE A 344 7.03 -18.24 -4.68
N PHE A 345 6.33 -17.34 -5.36
CA PHE A 345 6.53 -17.10 -6.79
C PHE A 345 7.67 -16.12 -7.10
N THR A 346 8.09 -15.29 -6.14
CA THR A 346 9.11 -14.23 -6.37
C THR A 346 10.41 -14.41 -5.60
N GLY A 347 10.47 -15.31 -4.60
CA GLY A 347 11.65 -15.57 -3.81
C GLY A 347 12.64 -16.51 -4.51
N ALA A 348 13.92 -16.12 -4.59
CA ALA A 348 14.99 -16.87 -5.26
C ALA A 348 15.23 -18.28 -4.68
N GLN A 349 14.79 -18.53 -3.46
CA GLN A 349 14.88 -19.82 -2.79
C GLN A 349 13.90 -20.87 -3.35
N PHE A 350 12.82 -20.47 -4.01
CA PHE A 350 11.75 -21.37 -4.45
C PHE A 350 11.92 -21.83 -5.90
N TRP A 351 11.23 -22.91 -6.25
CA TRP A 351 11.33 -23.50 -7.59
C TRP A 351 10.87 -22.58 -8.73
N PRO A 352 9.85 -21.70 -8.60
CA PRO A 352 9.41 -20.88 -9.72
C PRO A 352 10.53 -19.97 -10.25
N VAL A 353 11.21 -19.26 -9.34
CA VAL A 353 12.34 -18.38 -9.68
C VAL A 353 13.55 -19.18 -10.14
N LYS A 354 13.84 -20.33 -9.52
CA LYS A 354 14.92 -21.23 -9.95
C LYS A 354 14.70 -21.77 -11.37
N THR A 355 13.46 -22.03 -11.76
CA THR A 355 13.12 -22.45 -13.13
C THR A 355 13.40 -21.33 -14.13
N ILE A 356 13.05 -20.08 -13.81
CA ILE A 356 13.37 -18.91 -14.65
C ILE A 356 14.89 -18.75 -14.78
N ALA A 357 15.62 -18.78 -13.67
CA ALA A 357 17.08 -18.69 -13.67
C ALA A 357 17.75 -19.83 -14.48
N ALA A 358 17.24 -21.07 -14.36
CA ALA A 358 17.72 -22.20 -15.16
C ALA A 358 17.44 -22.01 -16.65
N ALA A 359 16.30 -21.42 -17.02
CA ALA A 359 15.95 -21.13 -18.42
C ALA A 359 16.88 -20.09 -19.07
N SER A 360 17.60 -19.29 -18.29
CA SER A 360 18.64 -18.39 -18.81
C SER A 360 19.83 -19.13 -19.44
N GLN A 361 20.06 -20.41 -19.12
CA GLN A 361 21.14 -21.22 -19.72
C GLN A 361 20.89 -21.54 -21.20
N THR A 362 19.65 -21.47 -21.66
CA THR A 362 19.25 -21.73 -23.06
C THR A 362 18.94 -20.45 -23.84
N GLY A 363 19.14 -19.27 -23.24
CA GLY A 363 19.05 -17.96 -23.87
C GLY A 363 17.96 -17.05 -23.32
N HIS A 364 17.89 -15.83 -23.85
CA HIS A 364 16.93 -14.81 -23.38
C HIS A 364 15.46 -15.19 -23.68
N ALA A 365 15.19 -15.80 -24.83
CA ALA A 365 13.82 -16.17 -25.24
C ALA A 365 13.19 -17.19 -24.28
N THR A 366 13.94 -18.22 -23.87
CA THR A 366 13.49 -19.23 -22.92
C THR A 366 13.29 -18.64 -21.53
N ASN A 367 14.15 -17.71 -21.11
CA ASN A 367 13.96 -16.97 -19.86
C ASN A 367 12.66 -16.15 -19.86
N ILE A 368 12.36 -15.42 -20.94
CA ILE A 368 11.12 -14.65 -21.08
C ILE A 368 9.89 -15.56 -21.08
N ILE A 369 9.93 -16.68 -21.83
CA ILE A 369 8.83 -17.66 -21.89
C ILE A 369 8.56 -18.25 -20.50
N ALA A 370 9.62 -18.65 -19.77
CA ALA A 370 9.50 -19.18 -18.42
C ALA A 370 8.92 -18.13 -17.46
N GLY A 371 9.40 -16.88 -17.52
CA GLY A 371 8.90 -15.78 -16.71
C GLY A 371 7.42 -15.49 -16.94
N LEU A 372 6.98 -15.43 -18.21
CA LEU A 372 5.57 -15.24 -18.55
C LEU A 372 4.70 -16.40 -18.06
N ALA A 373 5.15 -17.64 -18.23
CA ALA A 373 4.42 -18.82 -17.79
C ALA A 373 4.24 -18.84 -16.27
N ILE A 374 5.33 -18.63 -15.51
CA ILE A 374 5.29 -18.55 -14.04
C ILE A 374 4.44 -17.36 -13.58
N GLY A 375 4.51 -16.22 -14.27
CA GLY A 375 3.66 -15.06 -13.98
C GLY A 375 2.17 -15.38 -14.13
N MET A 376 1.78 -16.07 -15.20
CA MET A 376 0.39 -16.51 -15.41
C MET A 376 -0.05 -17.49 -14.32
N GLU A 377 0.78 -18.49 -13.99
CA GLU A 377 0.50 -19.46 -12.92
C GLU A 377 0.36 -18.78 -11.55
N GLY A 378 1.23 -17.81 -11.27
CA GLY A 378 1.27 -17.03 -10.02
C GLY A 378 0.01 -16.21 -9.76
N THR A 379 -0.85 -15.98 -10.75
CA THR A 379 -2.14 -15.29 -10.57
C THR A 379 -3.27 -16.21 -10.11
N ALA A 380 -3.19 -17.52 -10.38
CA ALA A 380 -4.31 -18.43 -10.15
C ALA A 380 -4.63 -18.61 -8.66
N ILE A 381 -3.62 -18.88 -7.84
CA ILE A 381 -3.80 -19.13 -6.40
C ILE A 381 -4.27 -17.86 -5.67
N PRO A 382 -3.68 -16.66 -5.87
CA PRO A 382 -4.20 -15.42 -5.28
C PRO A 382 -5.68 -15.17 -5.58
N VAL A 383 -6.12 -15.37 -6.83
CA VAL A 383 -7.52 -15.18 -7.21
C VAL A 383 -8.44 -16.19 -6.51
N LEU A 384 -8.01 -17.45 -6.36
CA LEU A 384 -8.76 -18.45 -5.59
C LEU A 384 -8.90 -18.06 -4.11
N VAL A 385 -7.82 -17.56 -3.49
CA VAL A 385 -7.84 -17.08 -2.09
C VAL A 385 -8.82 -15.93 -1.94
N ILE A 386 -8.80 -14.95 -2.86
CA ILE A 386 -9.73 -13.82 -2.85
C ILE A 386 -11.17 -14.31 -3.04
N GLY A 387 -11.42 -15.21 -4.00
CA GLY A 387 -12.75 -15.76 -4.27
C GLY A 387 -13.33 -16.52 -3.08
N VAL A 388 -12.55 -17.40 -2.45
CA VAL A 388 -12.96 -18.10 -1.22
C VAL A 388 -13.20 -17.11 -0.09
N GLY A 389 -12.35 -16.09 0.04
CA GLY A 389 -12.51 -14.99 1.00
C GLY A 389 -13.84 -14.26 0.84
N ILE A 390 -14.17 -13.86 -0.39
CA ILE A 390 -15.44 -13.22 -0.73
C ILE A 390 -16.62 -14.09 -0.30
N LEU A 391 -16.64 -15.36 -0.70
CA LEU A 391 -17.74 -16.27 -0.39
C LEU A 391 -17.87 -16.54 1.11
N ALA A 392 -16.76 -16.74 1.82
CA ALA A 392 -16.75 -16.99 3.25
C ALA A 392 -17.23 -15.76 4.04
N SER A 393 -16.76 -14.56 3.71
CA SER A 393 -17.19 -13.31 4.36
C SER A 393 -18.65 -12.97 4.04
N ALA A 394 -19.09 -13.23 2.81
CA ALA A 394 -20.48 -13.05 2.40
C ALA A 394 -21.43 -13.99 3.16
N ALA A 395 -21.04 -15.25 3.37
CA ALA A 395 -21.84 -16.22 4.13
C ALA A 395 -22.00 -15.83 5.61
N LEU A 396 -21.06 -15.07 6.17
CA LEU A 396 -21.06 -14.65 7.57
C LEU A 396 -21.86 -13.37 7.83
N ALA A 397 -21.68 -12.35 6.99
CA ALA A 397 -22.29 -11.03 7.20
C ALA A 397 -22.61 -10.27 5.89
N GLY A 398 -22.84 -11.00 4.80
CA GLY A 398 -23.20 -10.44 3.50
C GLY A 398 -22.16 -9.47 2.95
N LEU A 399 -22.62 -8.49 2.18
CA LEU A 399 -21.77 -7.49 1.54
C LEU A 399 -20.93 -6.70 2.56
N TYR A 400 -21.50 -6.39 3.72
CA TYR A 400 -20.78 -5.70 4.78
C TYR A 400 -19.66 -6.57 5.37
N GLY A 401 -19.88 -7.89 5.49
CA GLY A 401 -18.83 -8.84 5.86
C GLY A 401 -17.62 -8.80 4.93
N ILE A 402 -17.86 -8.68 3.62
CA ILE A 402 -16.79 -8.51 2.60
C ILE A 402 -16.04 -7.20 2.83
N GLY A 403 -16.76 -6.10 3.10
CA GLY A 403 -16.15 -4.81 3.45
C GLY A 403 -15.29 -4.88 4.71
N ILE A 404 -15.74 -5.59 5.74
CA ILE A 404 -14.95 -5.82 6.95
C ILE A 404 -13.71 -6.68 6.70
N ALA A 405 -13.80 -7.71 5.86
CA ALA A 405 -12.63 -8.47 5.45
C ALA A 405 -11.62 -7.62 4.67
N ALA A 406 -12.10 -6.79 3.73
CA ALA A 406 -11.27 -5.86 2.96
C ALA A 406 -10.57 -4.84 3.88
N MET A 407 -11.32 -4.25 4.82
CA MET A 407 -10.79 -3.29 5.77
C MET A 407 -9.81 -3.95 6.76
N ALA A 408 -10.11 -5.16 7.27
CA ALA A 408 -9.20 -5.86 8.17
C ALA A 408 -7.88 -6.22 7.48
N MET A 409 -7.94 -6.63 6.21
CA MET A 409 -6.76 -6.79 5.36
C MET A 409 -5.97 -5.48 5.29
N LEU A 410 -6.61 -4.37 4.89
CA LEU A 410 -5.98 -3.06 4.75
C LEU A 410 -5.55 -2.40 6.05
N SER A 411 -6.12 -2.80 7.18
CA SER A 411 -5.69 -2.30 8.49
C SER A 411 -4.22 -2.63 8.78
N MET A 412 -3.70 -3.71 8.17
CA MET A 412 -2.29 -4.13 8.28
C MET A 412 -1.32 -3.33 7.39
N THR A 413 -1.81 -2.32 6.65
CA THR A 413 -1.00 -1.52 5.72
C THR A 413 0.24 -0.92 6.38
N GLY A 414 0.16 -0.53 7.66
CA GLY A 414 1.28 0.09 8.37
C GLY A 414 2.54 -0.78 8.40
N ILE A 415 2.39 -2.08 8.73
CA ILE A 415 3.51 -3.02 8.74
C ILE A 415 3.87 -3.52 7.33
N ILE A 416 2.89 -3.66 6.42
CA ILE A 416 3.14 -4.11 5.04
C ILE A 416 3.96 -3.06 4.27
N VAL A 417 3.57 -1.77 4.33
CA VAL A 417 4.35 -0.67 3.73
C VAL A 417 5.73 -0.56 4.36
N ALA A 418 5.87 -0.79 5.67
CA ALA A 418 7.17 -0.77 6.32
C ALA A 418 8.14 -1.81 5.75
N ILE A 419 7.62 -3.00 5.44
CA ILE A 419 8.34 -4.10 4.81
C ILE A 419 8.65 -3.80 3.33
N ASP A 420 7.76 -3.08 2.65
CA ASP A 420 7.91 -2.70 1.26
C ASP A 420 8.94 -1.59 1.04
N SER A 421 8.73 -0.46 1.73
CA SER A 421 9.61 0.72 1.66
C SER A 421 11.02 0.45 2.15
N TYR A 422 11.25 -0.66 2.87
CA TYR A 422 12.58 -1.16 3.15
C TYR A 422 13.37 -1.53 1.89
N GLY A 423 12.71 -2.10 0.86
CA GLY A 423 13.36 -2.57 -0.37
C GLY A 423 14.07 -1.45 -1.14
N PRO A 424 13.38 -0.39 -1.58
CA PRO A 424 14.02 0.75 -2.24
C PRO A 424 15.14 1.41 -1.42
N ILE A 425 15.04 1.36 -0.09
CA ILE A 425 16.09 1.92 0.78
C ILE A 425 17.37 1.07 0.71
N THR A 426 17.23 -0.25 0.65
CA THR A 426 18.38 -1.17 0.54
C THR A 426 18.96 -1.21 -0.86
N ASP A 427 18.12 -1.06 -1.87
CA ASP A 427 18.46 -0.91 -3.28
C ASP A 427 19.41 0.28 -3.48
N ASN A 428 18.96 1.49 -3.12
CA ASN A 428 19.79 2.69 -3.13
C ASN A 428 21.01 2.61 -2.19
N ALA A 429 20.95 1.86 -1.09
CA ALA A 429 22.11 1.67 -0.24
C ALA A 429 23.21 0.86 -0.97
N GLY A 430 22.83 -0.13 -1.78
CA GLY A 430 23.72 -0.85 -2.69
C GLY A 430 24.31 0.08 -3.75
N GLY A 431 23.47 0.88 -4.41
CA GLY A 431 23.93 1.83 -5.43
C GLY A 431 24.88 2.89 -4.87
N ILE A 432 24.61 3.45 -3.69
CA ILE A 432 25.53 4.37 -2.99
C ILE A 432 26.85 3.67 -2.65
N ALA A 433 26.80 2.41 -2.18
CA ALA A 433 28.00 1.66 -1.84
C ALA A 433 28.90 1.42 -3.06
N GLU A 434 28.33 1.08 -4.20
CA GLU A 434 29.05 0.90 -5.46
C GLU A 434 29.65 2.24 -5.94
N MET A 435 28.82 3.27 -6.08
CA MET A 435 29.26 4.59 -6.55
C MET A 435 30.34 5.20 -5.65
N ALA A 436 30.28 4.96 -4.34
CA ALA A 436 31.28 5.41 -3.38
C ALA A 436 32.58 4.57 -3.40
N ASN A 437 32.64 3.45 -4.12
CA ASN A 437 33.72 2.46 -4.06
C ASN A 437 33.95 1.95 -2.63
N MET A 438 32.87 1.63 -1.91
CA MET A 438 32.97 1.01 -0.59
C MET A 438 33.56 -0.41 -0.69
N PRO A 439 34.11 -0.97 0.40
CA PRO A 439 34.62 -2.34 0.37
C PRO A 439 33.55 -3.34 -0.04
N GLU A 440 33.93 -4.39 -0.79
CA GLU A 440 33.03 -5.45 -1.28
C GLU A 440 32.23 -6.12 -0.14
N ALA A 441 32.76 -6.14 1.08
CA ALA A 441 32.05 -6.61 2.27
C ALA A 441 30.73 -5.86 2.54
N VAL A 442 30.60 -4.61 2.09
CA VAL A 442 29.38 -3.80 2.19
C VAL A 442 28.36 -4.25 1.14
N ARG A 443 28.79 -4.49 -0.11
CA ARG A 443 27.93 -5.05 -1.17
C ARG A 443 27.40 -6.44 -0.82
N ASN A 444 28.26 -7.29 -0.26
CA ASN A 444 27.89 -8.59 0.30
C ASN A 444 26.83 -8.52 1.42
N VAL A 445 26.59 -7.33 1.99
CA VAL A 445 25.51 -7.07 2.96
C VAL A 445 24.29 -6.46 2.27
N THR A 446 24.45 -5.51 1.35
CA THR A 446 23.33 -4.83 0.68
C THR A 446 22.62 -5.72 -0.33
N ASP A 447 23.34 -6.57 -1.08
CA ASP A 447 22.73 -7.34 -2.17
C ASP A 447 21.74 -8.40 -1.66
N PRO A 448 22.01 -9.16 -0.57
CA PRO A 448 21.00 -10.04 0.02
C PRO A 448 19.80 -9.28 0.59
N LEU A 449 20.01 -8.03 1.02
CA LEU A 449 18.94 -7.18 1.55
C LEU A 449 18.04 -6.66 0.43
N ASP A 450 18.62 -6.25 -0.68
CA ASP A 450 17.92 -5.84 -1.89
C ASP A 450 17.17 -7.00 -2.55
N ALA A 451 17.79 -8.18 -2.66
CA ALA A 451 17.10 -9.37 -3.19
C ALA A 451 15.81 -9.71 -2.40
N VAL A 452 15.84 -9.49 -1.08
CA VAL A 452 14.64 -9.62 -0.24
C VAL A 452 13.70 -8.43 -0.45
N GLY A 453 14.21 -7.23 -0.64
CA GLY A 453 13.48 -6.04 -1.06
C GLY A 453 12.66 -6.25 -2.34
N ASN A 454 13.23 -6.90 -3.35
CA ASN A 454 12.51 -7.24 -4.58
C ASN A 454 11.32 -8.19 -4.34
N THR A 455 11.48 -9.12 -3.39
CA THR A 455 10.39 -10.00 -2.95
C THR A 455 9.33 -9.21 -2.18
N THR A 456 9.70 -8.26 -1.32
CA THR A 456 8.74 -7.46 -0.55
C THR A 456 7.97 -6.47 -1.43
N LYS A 457 8.62 -5.86 -2.43
CA LYS A 457 7.99 -5.05 -3.50
C LYS A 457 6.87 -5.84 -4.19
N ALA A 458 7.11 -7.12 -4.50
CA ALA A 458 6.10 -7.98 -5.10
C ALA A 458 4.96 -8.34 -4.11
N VAL A 459 5.31 -8.75 -2.89
CA VAL A 459 4.36 -9.09 -1.82
C VAL A 459 3.33 -7.97 -1.61
N THR A 460 3.80 -6.73 -1.55
CA THR A 460 2.90 -5.60 -1.32
C THR A 460 2.06 -5.26 -2.55
N LYS A 461 2.57 -5.43 -3.77
CA LYS A 461 1.74 -5.35 -5.00
C LYS A 461 0.64 -6.41 -4.96
N GLY A 462 0.94 -7.65 -4.57
CA GLY A 462 -0.05 -8.72 -4.39
C GLY A 462 -1.10 -8.38 -3.33
N TYR A 463 -0.68 -7.78 -2.21
CA TYR A 463 -1.56 -7.27 -1.15
C TYR A 463 -2.47 -6.13 -1.64
N ALA A 464 -1.92 -5.14 -2.34
CA ALA A 464 -2.68 -4.01 -2.90
C ALA A 464 -3.73 -4.51 -3.90
N ILE A 465 -3.37 -5.41 -4.81
CA ILE A 465 -4.30 -5.98 -5.79
C ILE A 465 -5.36 -6.85 -5.13
N GLY A 466 -4.98 -7.69 -4.16
CA GLY A 466 -5.93 -8.55 -3.45
C GLY A 466 -6.97 -7.76 -2.66
N SER A 467 -6.54 -6.69 -2.00
CA SER A 467 -7.44 -5.78 -1.30
C SER A 467 -8.31 -4.97 -2.27
N ALA A 468 -7.76 -4.51 -3.40
CA ALA A 468 -8.54 -3.84 -4.45
C ALA A 468 -9.63 -4.75 -5.02
N GLY A 469 -9.37 -6.05 -5.18
CA GLY A 469 -10.39 -7.02 -5.60
C GLY A 469 -11.58 -7.12 -4.63
N LEU A 470 -11.31 -7.14 -3.32
CA LEU A 470 -12.36 -7.11 -2.29
C LEU A 470 -13.07 -5.75 -2.25
N ALA A 471 -12.32 -4.65 -2.30
CA ALA A 471 -12.84 -3.29 -2.25
C ALA A 471 -13.70 -2.94 -3.47
N ALA A 472 -13.34 -3.44 -4.66
CA ALA A 472 -14.13 -3.25 -5.88
C ALA A 472 -15.54 -3.82 -5.74
N LEU A 473 -15.71 -4.97 -5.07
CA LEU A 473 -17.02 -5.54 -4.81
C LEU A 473 -17.86 -4.68 -3.83
N VAL A 474 -17.20 -4.12 -2.81
CA VAL A 474 -17.83 -3.20 -1.83
C VAL A 474 -18.27 -1.89 -2.50
N LEU A 475 -17.42 -1.34 -3.36
CA LEU A 475 -17.72 -0.15 -4.16
C LEU A 475 -18.84 -0.42 -5.15
N PHE A 476 -18.82 -1.57 -5.83
CA PHE A 476 -19.86 -1.96 -6.76
C PHE A 476 -21.21 -2.12 -6.05
N ALA A 477 -21.24 -2.76 -4.88
CA ALA A 477 -22.43 -2.84 -4.04
C ALA A 477 -22.95 -1.46 -3.62
N SER A 478 -22.05 -0.55 -3.24
CA SER A 478 -22.43 0.82 -2.88
C SER A 478 -23.01 1.57 -4.09
N TYR A 479 -22.40 1.40 -5.27
CA TYR A 479 -22.89 1.98 -6.52
C TYR A 479 -24.29 1.51 -6.89
N THR A 480 -24.58 0.21 -6.77
CA THR A 480 -25.92 -0.32 -7.09
C THR A 480 -26.98 0.16 -6.11
N HIS A 481 -26.65 0.30 -4.82
CA HIS A 481 -27.56 0.88 -3.83
C HIS A 481 -27.86 2.36 -4.11
N VAL A 482 -26.83 3.17 -4.37
CA VAL A 482 -27.00 4.60 -4.67
C VAL A 482 -27.82 4.81 -5.95
N LEU A 483 -27.59 3.97 -6.98
CA LEU A 483 -28.40 3.96 -8.20
C LEU A 483 -29.88 3.69 -7.92
N ALA A 484 -30.18 2.71 -7.07
CA ALA A 484 -31.56 2.37 -6.73
C ALA A 484 -32.28 3.54 -6.03
N ASP A 485 -31.58 4.23 -5.12
CA ASP A 485 -32.10 5.40 -4.41
C ASP A 485 -32.37 6.60 -5.36
N HIS A 486 -31.52 6.81 -6.36
CA HIS A 486 -31.69 7.87 -7.36
C HIS A 486 -32.60 7.49 -8.54
N GLY A 487 -32.94 6.21 -8.68
CA GLY A 487 -33.63 5.66 -9.85
C GLY A 487 -35.15 5.83 -9.87
N GLU A 488 -35.75 6.59 -8.94
CA GLU A 488 -37.20 6.77 -8.79
C GLU A 488 -37.98 5.43 -8.80
N GLY A 489 -37.44 4.38 -8.17
CA GLY A 489 -38.08 3.06 -8.10
C GLY A 489 -37.75 2.11 -9.27
N ARG A 490 -36.80 2.47 -10.15
CA ARG A 490 -36.24 1.52 -11.14
C ARG A 490 -35.33 0.51 -10.44
N VAL A 491 -35.63 -0.77 -10.63
CA VAL A 491 -34.76 -1.87 -10.21
C VAL A 491 -33.63 -2.01 -11.24
N PHE A 492 -32.41 -1.65 -10.85
CA PHE A 492 -31.23 -1.89 -11.68
C PHE A 492 -30.72 -3.32 -11.42
N SER A 493 -30.81 -4.19 -12.42
CA SER A 493 -30.22 -5.53 -12.39
C SER A 493 -29.00 -5.62 -13.32
N PHE A 494 -27.90 -6.15 -12.79
CA PHE A 494 -26.66 -6.39 -13.53
C PHE A 494 -26.55 -7.86 -13.92
N ASP A 495 -27.59 -8.39 -14.55
CA ASP A 495 -27.65 -9.78 -14.98
C ASP A 495 -26.71 -10.02 -16.19
N LEU A 496 -25.93 -11.10 -16.14
CA LEU A 496 -25.07 -11.53 -17.26
C LEU A 496 -25.88 -11.97 -18.50
N THR A 497 -27.20 -12.18 -18.37
CA THR A 497 -28.08 -12.37 -19.53
C THR A 497 -28.37 -11.07 -20.30
N ASN A 498 -28.09 -9.91 -19.70
CA ASN A 498 -28.28 -8.61 -20.35
C ASN A 498 -27.10 -8.28 -21.27
N SER A 499 -27.39 -8.11 -22.57
CA SER A 499 -26.40 -7.74 -23.58
C SER A 499 -25.59 -6.47 -23.26
N GLN A 500 -26.20 -5.47 -22.61
CA GLN A 500 -25.49 -4.24 -22.21
C GLN A 500 -24.47 -4.49 -21.10
N VAL A 501 -24.78 -5.38 -20.15
CA VAL A 501 -23.88 -5.77 -19.07
C VAL A 501 -22.70 -6.56 -19.62
N ILE A 502 -22.95 -7.51 -20.52
CA ILE A 502 -21.89 -8.28 -21.18
C ILE A 502 -20.99 -7.40 -22.05
N ALA A 503 -21.57 -6.47 -22.83
CA ALA A 503 -20.79 -5.51 -23.60
C ALA A 503 -19.91 -4.64 -22.68
N GLY A 504 -20.47 -4.14 -21.58
CA GLY A 504 -19.72 -3.42 -20.55
C GLY A 504 -18.61 -4.25 -19.92
N LEU A 505 -18.83 -5.54 -19.68
CA LEU A 505 -17.82 -6.46 -19.14
C LEU A 505 -16.65 -6.67 -20.10
N PHE A 506 -16.91 -6.85 -21.41
CA PHE A 506 -15.85 -6.95 -22.42
C PHE A 506 -15.06 -5.65 -22.56
N LEU A 507 -15.75 -4.51 -22.62
CA LEU A 507 -15.10 -3.19 -22.69
C LEU A 507 -14.29 -2.90 -21.42
N GLY A 508 -14.83 -3.20 -20.24
CA GLY A 508 -14.10 -3.08 -18.97
C GLY A 508 -12.90 -4.02 -18.90
N GLY A 509 -13.04 -5.27 -19.36
CA GLY A 509 -11.99 -6.28 -19.34
C GLY A 509 -10.80 -5.97 -20.25
N ILE A 510 -11.00 -5.25 -21.36
CA ILE A 510 -9.89 -4.81 -22.23
C ILE A 510 -9.17 -3.56 -21.71
N MET A 511 -9.79 -2.76 -20.83
CA MET A 511 -9.19 -1.51 -20.32
C MET A 511 -7.83 -1.73 -19.63
N PRO A 512 -7.63 -2.71 -18.73
CA PRO A 512 -6.31 -2.96 -18.14
C PRO A 512 -5.23 -3.32 -19.17
N LEU A 513 -5.59 -4.07 -20.22
CA LEU A 513 -4.65 -4.43 -21.30
C LEU A 513 -4.27 -3.23 -22.15
N LEU A 514 -5.26 -2.42 -22.53
CA LEU A 514 -5.02 -1.18 -23.29
C LEU A 514 -4.18 -0.19 -22.48
N PHE A 515 -4.52 0.01 -21.21
CA PHE A 515 -3.76 0.86 -20.31
C PHE A 515 -2.33 0.35 -20.14
N GLY A 516 -2.15 -0.95 -19.88
CA GLY A 516 -0.83 -1.58 -19.79
C GLY A 516 0.01 -1.38 -21.06
N SER A 517 -0.61 -1.52 -22.25
CA SER A 517 0.07 -1.25 -23.51
C SER A 517 0.54 0.20 -23.64
N LEU A 518 -0.27 1.17 -23.23
CA LEU A 518 0.10 2.59 -23.27
C LEU A 518 1.19 2.95 -22.26
N CYS A 519 1.29 2.22 -21.15
CA CYS A 519 2.35 2.41 -20.16
C CYS A 519 3.68 1.79 -20.59
N MET A 520 3.64 0.77 -21.45
CA MET A 520 4.84 0.08 -21.97
C MET A 520 5.43 0.75 -23.22
N LEU A 521 4.64 1.53 -23.95
CA LEU A 521 5.06 2.35 -25.09
C LEU A 521 5.54 3.72 -24.61
#